data_AF-A0A2T0VBQ9-F1
#
_entry.id   AF-A0A2T0VBQ9-F1
#
_cell.length_a   1.000
_cell.length_b   1.000
_cell.length_c   1.000
_cell.angle_alpha   90.00
_cell.angle_beta   90.00
_cell.angle_gamma   90.00
#
_symmetry.space_group_name_H-M   'P 1'
#
loop_
_entity.id
_entity.type
_entity.pdbx_description
1 polymer ?
#
loop_
_entity_poly.entity_id
_entity_poly.type
_entity_poly.pdbx_seq_one_letter_code
_entity_poly.pdbx_strand_id
1 'polypeptide(L)'
;MNRSLTALFAAFEAVLVVAIGVGISLAPLTILWAAQYGFAPDWWDFWRASVDIWLVGHGVDLSITLNGALATSTGLQGAATPFAVTMAALGFSLLTILLGMRAGRRIAQTDHRLLGEAVAIGLFAALSLGLSLSASFPAAQPNLVQGTLLPTMVFAIGVVLGTLRASRPGVDAASRLIRTWVNSWGPQTRATVAASLRGGASAAAAIVAIASVVVAVLIVTSYAQIIELYEGLQAGALGGLALTIAQLAILPNLVLWGVSWLVGPGFAIGTGSAVSPIATTLGPIPAVPVLGALPTFDSPFAFVGILIPVLAGFLAGALLGSKGVRGNASGSGSGPGGGFGGGSGAGGGGGGFGRRGFASRARQSLSIGIPQTVITGLGMGLVGGALLGLLAWASGGAAGPGRLATVGPDPWQVGLWAALEIGIAATLGLLAATRLPSGTHPDDTSTPPLGFDSSHVRDALDRDRGEGPDSNPLGSFRAPPRP
;
A
#
# COMPACT_ATOMS: atom_id res chain seq x y z
N MET A 1 -26.67 15.75 -10.91
CA MET A 1 -26.24 15.83 -12.33
C MET A 1 -27.12 14.90 -13.17
N ASN A 2 -27.59 15.34 -14.34
CA ASN A 2 -28.29 14.43 -15.25
C ASN A 2 -27.30 13.40 -15.86
N ARG A 3 -27.84 12.39 -16.55
CA ARG A 3 -27.04 11.29 -17.13
C ARG A 3 -25.99 11.79 -18.12
N SER A 4 -26.36 12.75 -18.98
CA SER A 4 -25.49 13.28 -20.03
C SER A 4 -24.31 14.10 -19.46
N LEU A 5 -24.54 14.95 -18.46
CA LEU A 5 -23.46 15.69 -17.79
C LEU A 5 -22.50 14.75 -17.06
N THR A 6 -23.01 13.67 -16.47
CA THR A 6 -22.17 12.66 -15.81
C THR A 6 -21.29 11.93 -16.83
N ALA A 7 -21.86 11.55 -17.99
CA ALA A 7 -21.11 10.95 -19.09
C ALA A 7 -20.01 11.89 -19.61
N LEU A 8 -20.34 13.15 -19.90
CA LEU A 8 -19.38 14.14 -20.42
C LEU A 8 -18.23 14.38 -19.44
N PHE A 9 -18.55 14.54 -18.15
CA PHE A 9 -17.54 14.72 -17.10
C PHE A 9 -16.61 13.51 -16.99
N ALA A 10 -17.16 12.30 -16.96
CA ALA A 10 -16.37 11.07 -16.87
C ALA A 10 -15.51 10.83 -18.12
N ALA A 11 -16.04 11.16 -19.30
CA ALA A 11 -15.29 11.16 -20.56
C ALA A 11 -14.11 12.13 -20.51
N PHE A 12 -14.33 13.36 -20.04
CA PHE A 12 -13.28 14.35 -19.89
C PHE A 12 -12.16 13.90 -18.94
N GLU A 13 -12.49 13.29 -17.80
CA GLU A 13 -11.49 12.73 -16.88
C GLU A 13 -10.64 11.65 -17.58
N ALA A 14 -11.26 10.75 -18.36
CA ALA A 14 -10.53 9.73 -19.11
C ALA A 14 -9.57 10.33 -20.16
N VAL A 15 -10.04 11.33 -20.93
CA VAL A 15 -9.21 12.06 -21.90
C VAL A 15 -8.02 12.72 -21.20
N LEU A 16 -8.24 13.37 -20.05
CA LEU A 16 -7.16 13.99 -19.27
C LEU A 16 -6.10 12.97 -18.83
N VAL A 17 -6.51 11.79 -18.34
CA VAL A 17 -5.54 10.77 -17.93
C VAL A 17 -4.68 10.31 -19.11
N VAL A 18 -5.29 10.03 -20.26
CA VAL A 18 -4.56 9.63 -21.47
C VAL A 18 -3.62 10.76 -21.94
N ALA A 19 -4.13 12.00 -22.00
CA ALA A 19 -3.36 13.16 -22.45
C ALA A 19 -2.16 13.45 -21.55
N ILE A 20 -2.31 13.34 -20.23
CA ILE A 20 -1.20 13.48 -19.27
C ILE A 20 -0.21 12.33 -19.45
N GLY A 21 -0.71 11.09 -19.57
CA GLY A 21 0.12 9.90 -19.72
C GLY A 21 1.05 9.97 -20.94
N VAL A 22 0.50 10.24 -22.12
CA VAL A 22 1.30 10.42 -23.36
C VAL A 22 2.09 11.73 -23.33
N GLY A 23 1.50 12.80 -22.79
CA GLY A 23 2.10 14.13 -22.76
C GLY A 23 3.41 14.21 -21.98
N ILE A 24 3.57 13.43 -20.91
CA ILE A 24 4.79 13.41 -20.08
C ILE A 24 6.03 12.99 -20.88
N SER A 25 5.91 12.04 -21.80
CA SER A 25 6.99 11.65 -22.71
C SER A 25 7.02 12.50 -23.98
N LEU A 26 5.86 12.91 -24.50
CA LEU A 26 5.78 13.65 -25.76
C LEU A 26 6.38 15.06 -25.65
N ALA A 27 6.17 15.74 -24.52
CA ALA A 27 6.67 17.09 -24.30
C ALA A 27 8.21 17.20 -24.40
N PRO A 28 9.00 16.42 -23.63
CA PRO A 28 10.47 16.48 -23.77
C PRO A 28 10.94 15.99 -25.14
N LEU A 29 10.28 15.00 -25.74
CA LEU A 29 10.61 14.52 -27.09
C LEU A 29 10.35 15.59 -28.16
N THR A 30 9.28 16.36 -28.04
CA THR A 30 8.97 17.48 -28.94
C THR A 30 9.96 18.63 -28.76
N ILE A 31 10.38 18.91 -27.53
CA ILE A 31 11.44 19.90 -27.26
C ILE A 31 12.76 19.44 -27.90
N LEU A 32 13.11 18.16 -27.77
CA LEU A 32 14.30 17.59 -28.38
C LEU A 32 14.26 17.70 -29.91
N TRP A 33 13.12 17.37 -30.52
CA TRP A 33 12.88 17.54 -31.97
C TRP A 33 13.14 18.97 -32.44
N ALA A 34 12.61 19.96 -31.73
CA ALA A 34 12.76 21.37 -32.09
C ALA A 34 14.19 21.88 -31.83
N ALA A 35 14.71 21.67 -30.62
CA ALA A 35 15.92 22.31 -30.14
C ALA A 35 17.20 21.59 -30.55
N GLN A 36 17.20 20.24 -30.57
CA GLN A 36 18.39 19.45 -30.90
C GLN A 36 18.43 19.08 -32.38
N TYR A 37 17.29 18.70 -32.94
CA TYR A 37 17.21 18.24 -34.33
C TYR A 37 16.77 19.34 -35.32
N GLY A 38 16.51 20.56 -34.85
CA GLY A 38 16.22 21.72 -35.71
C GLY A 38 15.00 21.51 -36.62
N PHE A 39 14.00 20.76 -36.17
CA PHE A 39 12.80 20.40 -36.95
C PHE A 39 13.06 19.53 -38.19
N ALA A 40 14.24 18.93 -38.32
CA ALA A 40 14.60 18.17 -39.54
C ALA A 40 13.91 16.79 -39.64
N PRO A 41 13.88 15.93 -38.60
CA PRO A 41 13.16 14.67 -38.66
C PRO A 41 11.64 14.87 -38.59
N ASP A 42 10.87 13.88 -39.01
CA ASP A 42 9.42 13.94 -38.93
C ASP A 42 8.95 13.92 -37.47
N TRP A 43 8.13 14.90 -37.07
CA TRP A 43 7.60 14.97 -35.70
C TRP A 43 6.80 13.72 -35.31
N TRP A 44 6.20 13.05 -36.30
CA TRP A 44 5.42 11.84 -36.09
C TRP A 44 6.23 10.68 -35.50
N ASP A 45 7.55 10.64 -35.71
CA ASP A 45 8.42 9.64 -35.07
C ASP A 45 8.48 9.84 -33.55
N PHE A 46 8.47 11.09 -33.08
CA PHE A 46 8.43 11.44 -31.65
C PHE A 46 7.05 11.19 -31.03
N TRP A 47 5.98 11.40 -31.81
CA TRP A 47 4.64 10.98 -31.40
C TRP A 47 4.57 9.46 -31.18
N ARG A 48 4.99 8.67 -32.18
CA ARG A 48 5.01 7.21 -32.09
C ARG A 48 5.86 6.73 -30.93
N ALA A 49 7.08 7.24 -30.79
CA ALA A 49 7.97 6.88 -29.68
C ALA A 49 7.33 7.20 -28.30
N SER A 50 6.66 8.34 -28.18
CA SER A 50 5.96 8.69 -26.94
C SER A 50 4.80 7.74 -26.64
N VAL A 51 4.03 7.35 -27.65
CA VAL A 51 2.92 6.40 -27.48
C VAL A 51 3.48 5.01 -27.14
N ASP A 52 4.54 4.56 -27.81
CA ASP A 52 5.21 3.29 -27.52
C ASP A 52 5.75 3.25 -26.09
N ILE A 53 6.40 4.32 -25.62
CA ILE A 53 6.86 4.46 -24.22
C ILE A 53 5.68 4.34 -23.26
N TRP A 54 4.57 5.02 -23.54
CA TRP A 54 3.37 4.96 -22.72
C TRP A 54 2.76 3.55 -22.71
N LEU A 55 2.67 2.88 -23.87
CA LEU A 55 2.14 1.51 -24.00
C LEU A 55 3.02 0.50 -23.25
N VAL A 56 4.34 0.52 -23.48
CA VAL A 56 5.30 -0.31 -22.74
C VAL A 56 5.21 -0.02 -21.24
N GLY A 57 4.99 1.23 -20.84
CA GLY A 57 4.73 1.63 -19.45
C GLY A 57 3.54 0.93 -18.78
N HIS A 58 2.64 0.33 -19.55
CA HIS A 58 1.50 -0.48 -19.09
C HIS A 58 1.69 -1.99 -19.33
N GLY A 59 2.89 -2.42 -19.72
CA GLY A 59 3.24 -3.82 -19.97
C GLY A 59 2.83 -4.34 -21.34
N VAL A 60 2.59 -3.45 -22.31
CA VAL A 60 2.30 -3.84 -23.69
C VAL A 60 3.58 -4.29 -24.37
N ASP A 61 3.55 -5.45 -24.99
CA ASP A 61 4.68 -5.99 -25.73
C ASP A 61 4.91 -5.17 -27.01
N LEU A 62 6.13 -4.67 -27.17
CA LEU A 62 6.57 -3.93 -28.34
C LEU A 62 7.59 -4.76 -29.13
N SER A 63 7.23 -5.16 -30.34
CA SER A 63 8.14 -5.88 -31.24
C SER A 63 8.96 -4.88 -32.06
N ILE A 64 10.27 -4.85 -31.85
CA ILE A 64 11.21 -3.96 -32.52
C ILE A 64 11.97 -4.73 -33.59
N THR A 65 12.06 -4.14 -34.79
CA THR A 65 12.88 -4.63 -35.89
C THR A 65 13.85 -3.54 -36.31
N LEU A 66 15.15 -3.79 -36.11
CA LEU A 66 16.20 -2.88 -36.54
C LEU A 66 16.61 -3.19 -37.98
N ASN A 67 16.95 -2.15 -38.76
CA ASN A 67 17.52 -2.38 -40.08
C ASN A 67 18.93 -3.01 -39.94
N GLY A 68 19.40 -3.72 -40.98
CA GLY A 68 20.67 -4.46 -40.90
C GLY A 68 21.90 -3.60 -40.58
N ALA A 69 21.92 -2.35 -41.05
CA ALA A 69 23.01 -1.41 -40.78
C ALA A 69 23.04 -0.96 -39.29
N LEU A 70 21.89 -0.62 -38.71
CA LEU A 70 21.74 -0.24 -37.30
C LEU A 70 21.92 -1.44 -36.37
N ALA A 71 21.43 -2.62 -36.76
CA ALA A 71 21.68 -3.85 -36.02
C ALA A 71 23.18 -4.15 -35.92
N THR A 72 23.94 -3.88 -36.99
CA THR A 72 25.40 -4.04 -36.99
C THR A 72 26.09 -2.95 -36.17
N SER A 73 25.65 -1.69 -36.28
CA SER A 73 26.30 -0.57 -35.58
C SER A 73 26.05 -0.57 -34.07
N THR A 74 24.92 -1.13 -33.60
CA THR A 74 24.64 -1.26 -32.16
C THR A 74 25.51 -2.32 -31.47
N GLY A 75 26.10 -3.24 -32.22
CA GLY A 75 26.90 -4.35 -31.66
C GLY A 75 26.11 -5.31 -30.77
N LEU A 76 24.78 -5.20 -30.77
CA LEU A 76 23.89 -5.99 -29.92
C LEU A 76 23.65 -7.37 -30.55
N GLN A 77 24.01 -8.43 -29.83
CA GLN A 77 23.72 -9.80 -30.27
C GLN A 77 22.21 -10.02 -30.40
N GLY A 78 21.77 -10.57 -31.54
CA GLY A 78 20.36 -10.82 -31.83
C GLY A 78 19.57 -9.59 -32.34
N ALA A 79 20.21 -8.43 -32.50
CA ALA A 79 19.55 -7.22 -33.00
C ALA A 79 19.08 -7.30 -34.47
N ALA A 80 19.63 -8.25 -35.24
CA ALA A 80 19.24 -8.47 -36.64
C ALA A 80 17.91 -9.21 -36.80
N THR A 81 17.39 -9.82 -35.73
CA THR A 81 16.07 -10.47 -35.69
C THR A 81 15.09 -9.61 -34.90
N PRO A 82 13.78 -9.64 -35.23
CA PRO A 82 12.77 -8.98 -34.41
C PRO A 82 12.85 -9.45 -32.95
N PHE A 83 12.87 -8.50 -32.01
CA PHE A 83 12.91 -8.78 -30.58
C PHE A 83 11.84 -7.98 -29.85
N ALA A 84 11.37 -8.50 -28.73
CA ALA A 84 10.33 -7.85 -27.93
C ALA A 84 10.93 -7.03 -26.79
N VAL A 85 10.33 -5.87 -26.53
CA VAL A 85 10.48 -5.12 -25.28
C VAL A 85 9.18 -5.28 -24.52
N THR A 86 9.26 -5.95 -23.36
CA THR A 86 8.11 -6.32 -22.53
C THR A 86 8.22 -5.81 -21.09
N MET A 87 9.42 -5.37 -20.68
CA MET A 87 9.62 -4.81 -19.35
C MET A 87 8.86 -3.49 -19.21
N ALA A 88 7.86 -3.48 -18.33
CA ALA A 88 7.01 -2.31 -18.16
C ALA A 88 7.73 -1.18 -17.43
N ALA A 89 7.66 0.06 -17.93
CA ALA A 89 8.06 1.25 -17.17
C ALA A 89 6.94 1.62 -16.18
N LEU A 90 6.95 0.98 -15.01
CA LEU A 90 5.82 0.97 -14.06
C LEU A 90 5.43 2.36 -13.52
N GLY A 91 6.28 3.38 -13.69
CA GLY A 91 5.94 4.78 -13.39
C GLY A 91 4.73 5.28 -14.17
N PHE A 92 4.58 4.90 -15.44
CA PHE A 92 3.39 5.24 -16.22
C PHE A 92 2.15 4.53 -15.68
N SER A 93 2.25 3.24 -15.38
CA SER A 93 1.14 2.48 -14.76
C SER A 93 0.72 3.07 -13.42
N LEU A 94 1.69 3.40 -12.55
CA LEU A 94 1.43 4.01 -11.26
C LEU A 94 0.73 5.37 -11.42
N LEU A 95 1.21 6.22 -12.33
CA LEU A 95 0.60 7.51 -12.62
C LEU A 95 -0.85 7.33 -13.13
N THR A 96 -1.09 6.39 -14.04
CA THR A 96 -2.43 6.07 -14.54
C THR A 96 -3.35 5.59 -13.42
N ILE A 97 -2.87 4.74 -12.49
CA ILE A 97 -3.63 4.30 -11.31
C ILE A 97 -3.95 5.49 -10.39
N LEU A 98 -2.99 6.37 -10.11
CA LEU A 98 -3.17 7.54 -9.24
C LEU A 98 -4.19 8.53 -9.83
N LEU A 99 -4.10 8.82 -11.12
CA LEU A 99 -5.05 9.67 -11.83
C LEU A 99 -6.42 9.00 -11.95
N GLY A 100 -6.47 7.70 -12.25
CA GLY A 100 -7.70 6.89 -12.23
C GLY A 100 -8.38 6.91 -10.86
N MET A 101 -7.63 6.80 -9.76
CA MET A 101 -8.16 6.93 -8.40
C MET A 101 -8.73 8.32 -8.11
N ARG A 102 -8.13 9.38 -8.67
CA ARG A 102 -8.67 10.73 -8.57
C ARG A 102 -9.97 10.87 -9.37
N ALA A 103 -10.00 10.40 -10.62
CA ALA A 103 -11.19 10.38 -11.45
C ALA A 103 -12.31 9.58 -10.81
N GLY A 104 -12.02 8.37 -10.33
CA GLY A 104 -12.97 7.49 -9.65
C GLY A 104 -13.56 8.10 -8.39
N ARG A 105 -12.73 8.74 -7.53
CA ARG A 105 -13.24 9.46 -6.36
C ARG A 105 -14.23 10.57 -6.72
N ARG A 106 -14.02 11.26 -7.84
CA ARG A 106 -14.92 12.31 -8.35
C ARG A 106 -16.20 11.71 -8.95
N ILE A 107 -16.07 10.65 -9.75
CA ILE A 107 -17.22 9.93 -10.35
C ILE A 107 -18.13 9.35 -9.27
N ALA A 108 -17.58 8.86 -8.17
CA ALA A 108 -18.35 8.32 -7.04
C ALA A 108 -19.25 9.35 -6.34
N GLN A 109 -19.02 10.64 -6.55
CA GLN A 109 -19.86 11.72 -6.00
C GLN A 109 -21.04 12.08 -6.92
N THR A 110 -21.16 11.46 -8.09
CA THR A 110 -22.23 11.72 -9.05
C THR A 110 -23.43 10.79 -8.86
N ASP A 111 -24.63 11.25 -9.24
CA ASP A 111 -25.87 10.46 -9.11
C ASP A 111 -25.89 9.19 -9.97
N HIS A 112 -25.12 9.18 -11.08
CA HIS A 112 -25.10 8.11 -12.07
C HIS A 112 -23.73 7.42 -12.16
N ARG A 113 -23.18 7.02 -11.01
CA ARG A 113 -21.84 6.44 -10.88
C ARG A 113 -21.52 5.33 -11.89
N LEU A 114 -22.37 4.31 -12.01
CA LEU A 114 -22.11 3.15 -12.89
C LEU A 114 -21.97 3.58 -14.36
N LEU A 115 -22.78 4.54 -14.79
CA LEU A 115 -22.69 5.12 -16.12
C LEU A 115 -21.40 5.93 -16.27
N GLY A 116 -21.01 6.71 -15.26
CA GLY A 116 -19.74 7.43 -15.27
C GLY A 116 -18.52 6.50 -15.36
N GLU A 117 -18.48 5.43 -14.56
CA GLU A 117 -17.41 4.42 -14.60
C GLU A 117 -17.34 3.74 -15.99
N ALA A 118 -18.49 3.28 -16.51
CA ALA A 118 -18.56 2.63 -17.81
C ALA A 118 -18.12 3.56 -18.95
N VAL A 119 -18.52 4.83 -18.93
CA VAL A 119 -18.14 5.82 -19.95
C VAL A 119 -16.64 6.15 -19.85
N ALA A 120 -16.10 6.36 -18.64
CA ALA A 120 -14.68 6.64 -18.46
C ALA A 120 -13.81 5.48 -18.95
N ILE A 121 -14.12 4.25 -18.52
CA ILE A 121 -13.35 3.05 -18.89
C ILE A 121 -13.51 2.76 -20.39
N GLY A 122 -14.72 2.85 -20.93
CA GLY A 122 -14.98 2.61 -22.35
C GLY A 122 -14.30 3.63 -23.26
N LEU A 123 -14.31 4.92 -22.91
CA LEU A 123 -13.60 5.94 -23.67
C LEU A 123 -12.08 5.78 -23.56
N PHE A 124 -11.56 5.48 -22.37
CA PHE A 124 -10.14 5.19 -22.19
C PHE A 124 -9.70 4.03 -23.09
N ALA A 125 -10.49 2.95 -23.16
CA ALA A 125 -10.21 1.83 -24.06
C ALA A 125 -10.19 2.24 -25.54
N ALA A 126 -11.17 3.04 -25.98
CA ALA A 126 -11.22 3.54 -27.36
C ALA A 126 -10.01 4.43 -27.69
N LEU A 127 -9.60 5.31 -26.75
CA LEU A 127 -8.41 6.14 -26.90
C LEU A 127 -7.13 5.29 -26.94
N SER A 128 -7.02 4.29 -26.06
CA SER A 128 -5.86 3.39 -26.01
C SER A 128 -5.71 2.57 -27.30
N LEU A 129 -6.83 2.11 -27.88
CA LEU A 129 -6.84 1.48 -29.20
C LEU A 129 -6.40 2.47 -30.29
N GLY A 130 -6.95 3.68 -30.30
CA GLY A 130 -6.56 4.72 -31.27
C GLY A 130 -5.07 5.07 -31.20
N LEU A 131 -4.51 5.16 -29.99
CA LEU A 131 -3.08 5.36 -29.77
C LEU A 131 -2.26 4.18 -30.29
N SER A 132 -2.64 2.95 -29.96
CA SER A 132 -1.97 1.72 -30.43
C SER A 132 -1.95 1.63 -31.97
N LEU A 133 -3.05 1.99 -32.62
CA LEU A 133 -3.14 2.08 -34.07
C LEU A 133 -2.25 3.19 -34.63
N SER A 134 -2.19 4.35 -33.98
CA SER A 134 -1.37 5.49 -34.42
C SER A 134 0.14 5.24 -34.29
N ALA A 135 0.54 4.41 -33.33
CA ALA A 135 1.94 4.07 -33.06
C ALA A 135 2.49 2.98 -33.99
N SER A 136 1.62 2.15 -34.57
CA SER A 136 2.00 1.00 -35.39
C SER A 136 2.89 1.38 -36.58
N PHE A 137 4.11 0.84 -36.62
CA PHE A 137 5.09 1.11 -37.68
C PHE A 137 5.95 -0.15 -37.96
N PRO A 138 6.46 -0.38 -39.20
CA PRO A 138 7.23 -1.60 -39.51
C PRO A 138 8.43 -1.87 -38.60
N ALA A 139 9.10 -0.82 -38.11
CA ALA A 139 10.24 -0.96 -37.21
C ALA A 139 9.84 -1.18 -35.73
N ALA A 140 8.61 -0.83 -35.34
CA ALA A 140 8.12 -0.92 -33.96
C ALA A 140 6.61 -1.20 -33.97
N GLN A 141 6.24 -2.43 -33.60
CA GLN A 141 4.85 -2.90 -33.64
C GLN A 141 4.37 -3.22 -32.22
N PRO A 142 3.51 -2.38 -31.63
CA PRO A 142 2.85 -2.70 -30.37
C PRO A 142 1.76 -3.76 -30.60
N ASN A 143 1.60 -4.68 -29.66
CA ASN A 143 0.48 -5.61 -29.69
C ASN A 143 -0.85 -4.86 -29.48
N LEU A 144 -1.73 -4.82 -30.48
CA LEU A 144 -2.97 -4.03 -30.45
C LEU A 144 -3.96 -4.47 -29.36
N VAL A 145 -4.03 -5.78 -29.08
CA VAL A 145 -4.95 -6.32 -28.07
C VAL A 145 -4.47 -5.92 -26.68
N GLN A 146 -3.17 -6.14 -26.40
CA GLN A 146 -2.57 -5.70 -25.15
C GLN A 146 -2.59 -4.17 -25.00
N GLY A 147 -2.31 -3.44 -26.08
CA GLY A 147 -2.33 -1.96 -26.15
C GLY A 147 -3.70 -1.35 -25.87
N THR A 148 -4.77 -2.11 -26.07
CA THR A 148 -6.12 -1.72 -25.67
C THR A 148 -6.44 -2.19 -24.25
N LEU A 149 -6.16 -3.45 -23.93
CA LEU A 149 -6.61 -4.06 -22.67
C LEU A 149 -5.76 -3.67 -21.46
N LEU A 150 -4.43 -3.72 -21.54
CA LEU A 150 -3.56 -3.51 -20.38
C LEU A 150 -3.65 -2.08 -19.84
N PRO A 151 -3.50 -1.00 -20.65
CA PRO A 151 -3.65 0.36 -20.14
C PRO A 151 -5.05 0.60 -19.55
N THR A 152 -6.08 0.06 -20.21
CA THR A 152 -7.47 0.17 -19.74
C THR A 152 -7.67 -0.54 -18.41
N MET A 153 -7.11 -1.74 -18.22
CA MET A 153 -7.18 -2.45 -16.94
C MET A 153 -6.47 -1.69 -15.83
N VAL A 154 -5.29 -1.13 -16.10
CA VAL A 154 -4.55 -0.29 -15.14
C VAL A 154 -5.37 0.95 -14.75
N PHE A 155 -5.98 1.64 -15.72
CA PHE A 155 -6.87 2.76 -15.45
C PHE A 155 -8.13 2.34 -14.67
N ALA A 156 -8.77 1.24 -15.06
CA ALA A 156 -9.96 0.70 -14.40
C ALA A 156 -9.67 0.32 -12.93
N ILE A 157 -8.51 -0.29 -12.64
CA ILE A 157 -8.05 -0.54 -11.26
C ILE A 157 -8.02 0.78 -10.48
N GLY A 158 -7.42 1.83 -11.05
CA GLY A 158 -7.42 3.17 -10.45
C GLY A 158 -8.83 3.69 -10.17
N VAL A 159 -9.70 3.70 -11.18
CA VAL A 159 -11.10 4.16 -11.05
C VAL A 159 -11.83 3.40 -9.96
N VAL A 160 -11.76 2.07 -9.96
CA VAL A 160 -12.42 1.21 -8.97
C VAL A 160 -11.87 1.45 -7.57
N LEU A 161 -10.55 1.55 -7.38
CA LEU A 161 -9.97 1.88 -6.07
C LEU A 161 -10.41 3.26 -5.59
N GLY A 162 -10.47 4.23 -6.49
CA GLY A 162 -10.95 5.58 -6.21
C GLY A 162 -12.41 5.59 -5.77
N THR A 163 -13.26 4.85 -6.47
CA THR A 163 -14.69 4.79 -6.19
C THR A 163 -14.95 4.03 -4.89
N LEU A 164 -14.31 2.87 -4.67
CA LEU A 164 -14.41 2.12 -3.42
C LEU A 164 -14.00 2.94 -2.18
N ARG A 165 -13.00 3.83 -2.30
CA ARG A 165 -12.55 4.70 -1.20
C ARG A 165 -13.48 5.89 -0.95
N ALA A 166 -14.17 6.37 -1.97
CA ALA A 166 -15.13 7.48 -1.85
C ALA A 166 -16.54 7.01 -1.46
N SER A 167 -16.87 5.74 -1.72
CA SER A 167 -18.22 5.21 -1.52
C SER A 167 -18.58 5.04 -0.04
N ARG A 168 -19.77 5.54 0.31
CA ARG A 168 -20.40 5.27 1.61
C ARG A 168 -20.92 3.82 1.63
N PRO A 169 -20.81 3.09 2.76
CA PRO A 169 -21.32 1.72 2.84
C PRO A 169 -22.81 1.63 2.46
N GLY A 170 -23.16 0.79 1.47
CA GLY A 170 -24.55 0.39 1.20
C GLY A 170 -25.11 0.63 -0.21
N VAL A 171 -24.42 1.34 -1.10
CA VAL A 171 -25.02 1.82 -2.37
C VAL A 171 -24.79 0.88 -3.58
N ASP A 172 -23.73 0.08 -3.64
CA ASP A 172 -23.35 -0.61 -4.89
C ASP A 172 -23.84 -2.05 -4.97
N ALA A 173 -24.52 -2.42 -6.06
CA ALA A 173 -25.03 -3.77 -6.31
C ALA A 173 -23.94 -4.87 -6.28
N ALA A 174 -22.81 -4.67 -6.98
CA ALA A 174 -21.70 -5.61 -6.95
C ALA A 174 -21.08 -5.77 -5.55
N SER A 175 -20.92 -4.64 -4.84
CA SER A 175 -20.43 -4.67 -3.45
C SER A 175 -21.43 -5.34 -2.49
N ARG A 176 -22.74 -5.29 -2.80
CA ARG A 176 -23.78 -6.01 -2.06
C ARG A 176 -23.67 -7.51 -2.30
N LEU A 177 -23.50 -7.95 -3.54
CA LEU A 177 -23.33 -9.38 -3.88
C LEU A 177 -22.11 -10.00 -3.19
N ILE A 178 -20.96 -9.32 -3.26
CA ILE A 178 -19.74 -9.77 -2.58
C ILE A 178 -19.98 -9.80 -1.07
N ARG A 179 -20.59 -8.76 -0.50
CA ARG A 179 -20.91 -8.74 0.95
C ARG A 179 -21.86 -9.85 1.34
N THR A 180 -22.91 -10.14 0.58
CA THR A 180 -23.85 -11.22 0.90
C THR A 180 -23.18 -12.58 0.83
N TRP A 181 -22.31 -12.80 -0.15
CA TRP A 181 -21.54 -14.03 -0.27
C TRP A 181 -20.50 -14.17 0.86
N VAL A 182 -19.73 -13.13 1.16
CA VAL A 182 -18.79 -13.12 2.29
C VAL A 182 -19.53 -13.26 3.63
N ASN A 183 -20.76 -12.75 3.74
CA ASN A 183 -21.61 -12.92 4.92
C ASN A 183 -22.21 -14.32 5.06
N SER A 184 -22.22 -15.15 4.00
CA SER A 184 -22.65 -16.55 4.11
C SER A 184 -21.58 -17.44 4.76
N TRP A 185 -20.33 -16.96 4.84
CA TRP A 185 -19.24 -17.68 5.46
C TRP A 185 -19.34 -17.66 6.99
N GLY A 186 -18.88 -18.74 7.63
CA GLY A 186 -18.77 -18.82 9.09
C GLY A 186 -17.97 -17.64 9.67
N PRO A 187 -18.36 -17.08 10.83
CA PRO A 187 -17.71 -15.90 11.42
C PRO A 187 -16.20 -16.07 11.60
N GLN A 188 -15.76 -17.28 11.95
CA GLN A 188 -14.37 -17.65 12.14
C GLN A 188 -13.59 -17.59 10.82
N THR A 189 -14.07 -18.25 9.76
CA THR A 189 -13.46 -18.23 8.43
C THR A 189 -13.34 -16.80 7.89
N ARG A 190 -14.39 -16.00 8.08
CA ARG A 190 -14.43 -14.60 7.64
C ARG A 190 -13.40 -13.75 8.37
N ALA A 191 -13.25 -13.94 9.68
CA ALA A 191 -12.23 -13.26 10.48
C ALA A 191 -10.81 -13.68 10.06
N THR A 192 -10.58 -14.98 9.88
CA THR A 192 -9.29 -15.51 9.42
C THR A 192 -8.91 -14.95 8.06
N VAL A 193 -9.79 -15.04 7.04
CA VAL A 193 -9.51 -14.51 5.70
C VAL A 193 -9.27 -13.00 5.74
N ALA A 194 -10.08 -12.24 6.48
CA ALA A 194 -9.88 -10.80 6.60
C ALA A 194 -8.57 -10.43 7.31
N ALA A 195 -8.17 -11.19 8.33
CA ALA A 195 -6.90 -11.00 9.03
C ALA A 195 -5.72 -11.36 8.12
N SER A 196 -5.79 -12.48 7.41
CA SER A 196 -4.78 -12.90 6.42
C SER A 196 -4.59 -11.86 5.32
N LEU A 197 -5.69 -11.37 4.74
CA LEU A 197 -5.64 -10.34 3.70
C LEU A 197 -5.02 -9.03 4.21
N ARG A 198 -5.49 -8.53 5.36
CA ARG A 198 -5.00 -7.26 5.90
C ARG A 198 -3.56 -7.34 6.38
N GLY A 199 -3.21 -8.41 7.08
CA GLY A 199 -1.88 -8.63 7.63
C GLY A 199 -0.84 -8.87 6.54
N GLY A 200 -1.16 -9.73 5.58
CA GLY A 200 -0.30 -9.99 4.42
C GLY A 200 -0.11 -8.74 3.56
N ALA A 201 -1.20 -8.03 3.23
CA ALA A 201 -1.10 -6.78 2.48
C ALA A 201 -0.33 -5.68 3.24
N SER A 202 -0.49 -5.59 4.57
CA SER A 202 0.28 -4.62 5.36
C SER A 202 1.77 -4.95 5.41
N ALA A 203 2.13 -6.24 5.50
CA ALA A 203 3.52 -6.67 5.49
C ALA A 203 4.16 -6.38 4.11
N ALA A 204 3.49 -6.75 3.02
CA ALA A 204 3.94 -6.44 1.66
C ALA A 204 4.12 -4.92 1.46
N ALA A 205 3.16 -4.10 1.89
CA ALA A 205 3.25 -2.64 1.79
C ALA A 205 4.42 -2.07 2.62
N ALA A 206 4.68 -2.61 3.82
CA ALA A 206 5.81 -2.21 4.64
C ALA A 206 7.15 -2.55 3.97
N ILE A 207 7.27 -3.74 3.37
CA ILE A 207 8.48 -4.15 2.64
C ILE A 207 8.72 -3.22 1.44
N VAL A 208 7.70 -2.93 0.64
CA VAL A 208 7.81 -1.99 -0.50
C VAL A 208 8.19 -0.59 -0.03
N ALA A 209 7.61 -0.11 1.08
CA ALA A 209 7.96 1.19 1.64
C ALA A 209 9.43 1.24 2.11
N ILE A 210 9.91 0.20 2.80
CA ILE A 210 11.30 0.11 3.25
C ILE A 210 12.24 0.00 2.04
N ALA A 211 11.92 -0.83 1.05
CA ALA A 211 12.68 -0.92 -0.21
C ALA A 211 12.77 0.44 -0.91
N SER A 212 11.69 1.24 -0.88
CA SER A 212 11.69 2.58 -1.47
C SER A 212 12.69 3.51 -0.76
N VAL A 213 12.77 3.43 0.56
CA VAL A 213 13.75 4.19 1.37
C VAL A 213 15.18 3.70 1.07
N VAL A 214 15.39 2.38 1.01
CA VAL A 214 16.69 1.79 0.69
C VAL A 214 17.17 2.24 -0.69
N VAL A 215 16.32 2.16 -1.72
CA VAL A 215 16.65 2.62 -3.08
C VAL A 215 16.93 4.12 -3.11
N ALA A 216 16.17 4.93 -2.38
CA ALA A 216 16.45 6.37 -2.27
C ALA A 216 17.83 6.64 -1.65
N VAL A 217 18.18 5.92 -0.57
CA VAL A 217 19.51 6.02 0.05
C VAL A 217 20.60 5.59 -0.93
N LEU A 218 20.42 4.47 -1.64
CA LEU A 218 21.39 3.99 -2.64
C LEU A 218 21.64 5.01 -3.75
N ILE A 219 20.58 5.63 -4.29
CA ILE A 219 20.72 6.67 -5.32
C ILE A 219 21.51 7.87 -4.78
N VAL A 220 21.25 8.29 -3.55
CA VAL A 220 21.96 9.42 -2.91
C VAL A 220 23.41 9.08 -2.62
N THR A 221 23.71 7.88 -2.13
CA THR A 221 25.09 7.48 -1.79
C THR A 221 25.93 7.18 -3.03
N SER A 222 25.31 6.73 -4.12
CA SER A 222 26.00 6.37 -5.37
C SER A 222 25.96 7.49 -6.43
N TYR A 223 25.75 8.74 -5.99
CA TYR A 223 25.60 9.88 -6.91
C TYR A 223 26.82 10.08 -7.82
N ALA A 224 28.03 9.78 -7.34
CA ALA A 224 29.26 9.92 -8.12
C ALA A 224 29.27 9.00 -9.34
N GLN A 225 28.94 7.71 -9.17
CA GLN A 225 28.87 6.74 -10.27
C GLN A 225 27.73 7.07 -11.24
N ILE A 226 26.61 7.57 -10.72
CA ILE A 226 25.48 7.99 -11.57
C ILE A 226 25.90 9.18 -12.44
N ILE A 227 26.58 10.18 -11.88
CA ILE A 227 27.04 11.36 -12.63
C ILE A 227 28.10 10.98 -13.66
N GLU A 228 29.04 10.11 -13.31
CA GLU A 228 30.06 9.60 -14.26
C GLU A 228 29.42 8.95 -15.49
N LEU A 229 28.35 8.16 -15.31
CA LEU A 229 27.59 7.58 -16.42
C LEU A 229 26.83 8.65 -17.22
N TYR A 230 26.28 9.68 -16.58
CA TYR A 230 25.67 10.82 -17.27
C TYR A 230 26.67 11.57 -18.15
N GLU A 231 27.86 11.84 -17.62
CA GLU A 231 28.94 12.52 -18.34
C GLU A 231 29.49 11.66 -19.47
N GLY A 232 29.64 10.35 -19.25
CA GLY A 232 30.10 9.40 -20.27
C GLY A 232 29.16 9.26 -21.46
N LEU A 233 27.84 9.44 -21.26
CA LEU A 233 26.86 9.44 -22.36
C LEU A 233 26.92 10.72 -23.21
N GLN A 234 27.48 11.82 -22.69
CA GLN A 234 27.57 13.11 -23.38
C GLN A 234 26.24 13.60 -23.99
N ALA A 235 25.10 13.30 -23.33
CA ALA A 235 23.76 13.56 -23.85
C ALA A 235 23.35 15.05 -23.87
N GLY A 236 24.20 15.94 -23.32
CA GLY A 236 23.88 17.36 -23.12
C GLY A 236 22.73 17.58 -22.13
N ALA A 237 22.32 18.84 -21.95
CA ALA A 237 21.31 19.20 -20.95
C ALA A 237 19.91 18.64 -21.29
N LEU A 238 19.48 18.75 -22.55
CA LEU A 238 18.16 18.28 -22.99
C LEU A 238 18.07 16.75 -23.00
N GLY A 239 19.11 16.07 -23.50
CA GLY A 239 19.19 14.61 -23.44
C GLY A 239 19.27 14.11 -22.00
N GLY A 240 20.03 14.78 -21.14
CA GLY A 240 20.08 14.48 -19.70
C GLY A 240 18.72 14.60 -19.00
N LEU A 241 17.93 15.62 -19.35
CA LEU A 241 16.56 15.78 -18.83
C LEU A 241 15.65 14.64 -19.31
N ALA A 242 15.70 14.28 -20.60
CA ALA A 242 14.93 13.16 -21.14
C ALA A 242 15.30 11.83 -20.46
N LEU A 243 16.60 11.59 -20.25
CA LEU A 243 17.11 10.43 -19.50
C LEU A 243 16.62 10.42 -18.05
N THR A 244 16.60 11.58 -17.39
CA THR A 244 16.10 11.69 -16.01
C THR A 244 14.62 11.33 -15.94
N ILE A 245 13.80 11.81 -16.89
CA ILE A 245 12.37 11.47 -16.97
C ILE A 245 12.19 9.96 -17.21
N ALA A 246 12.98 9.36 -18.11
CA ALA A 246 12.96 7.93 -18.35
C ALA A 246 13.34 7.13 -17.08
N GLN A 247 14.35 7.57 -16.34
CA GLN A 247 14.76 6.98 -15.07
C GLN A 247 13.69 7.09 -13.98
N LEU A 248 12.95 8.21 -13.93
CA LEU A 248 11.79 8.34 -13.04
C LEU A 248 10.66 7.38 -13.42
N ALA A 249 10.46 7.12 -14.72
CA ALA A 249 9.46 6.18 -15.19
C ALA A 249 9.77 4.73 -14.80
N ILE A 250 11.04 4.35 -14.68
CA ILE A 250 11.45 3.01 -14.21
C ILE A 250 11.69 2.95 -12.69
N LEU A 251 11.57 4.07 -11.97
CA LEU A 251 11.84 4.11 -10.52
C LEU A 251 11.00 3.08 -9.73
N PRO A 252 9.70 2.85 -10.01
CA PRO A 252 8.96 1.81 -9.32
C PRO A 252 9.50 0.40 -9.61
N ASN A 253 10.06 0.14 -10.81
CA ASN A 253 10.73 -1.12 -11.10
C ASN A 253 11.94 -1.30 -10.18
N LEU A 254 12.77 -0.27 -10.04
CA LEU A 254 13.96 -0.31 -9.18
C LEU A 254 13.59 -0.57 -7.71
N VAL A 255 12.49 0.00 -7.23
CA VAL A 255 11.96 -0.30 -5.89
C VAL A 255 11.59 -1.78 -5.77
N LEU A 256 10.91 -2.35 -6.77
CA LEU A 256 10.51 -3.75 -6.76
C LEU A 256 11.68 -4.73 -6.94
N TRP A 257 12.73 -4.31 -7.65
CA TRP A 257 14.02 -5.01 -7.67
C TRP A 257 14.70 -4.94 -6.29
N GLY A 258 14.59 -3.79 -5.60
CA GLY A 258 15.01 -3.66 -4.21
C GLY A 258 14.22 -4.58 -3.27
N VAL A 259 12.91 -4.75 -3.49
CA VAL A 259 12.09 -5.72 -2.75
C VAL A 259 12.60 -7.13 -2.94
N SER A 260 12.90 -7.55 -4.17
CA SER A 260 13.40 -8.90 -4.41
C SER A 260 14.79 -9.14 -3.80
N TRP A 261 15.62 -8.09 -3.74
CA TRP A 261 16.89 -8.12 -3.02
C TRP A 261 16.67 -8.25 -1.50
N LEU A 262 15.72 -7.51 -0.91
CA LEU A 262 15.39 -7.64 0.52
C LEU A 262 14.79 -9.00 0.89
N VAL A 263 14.00 -9.60 -0.01
CA VAL A 263 13.45 -10.97 0.15
C VAL A 263 14.53 -12.04 -0.03
N GLY A 264 15.64 -11.72 -0.69
CA GLY A 264 16.79 -12.64 -0.86
C GLY A 264 17.08 -13.09 -2.29
N PRO A 265 16.09 -13.50 -3.13
CA PRO A 265 16.35 -13.99 -4.48
C PRO A 265 17.07 -13.00 -5.40
N GLY A 266 16.87 -11.70 -5.17
CA GLY A 266 17.50 -10.67 -6.00
C GLY A 266 16.85 -10.53 -7.38
N PHE A 267 17.61 -10.02 -8.34
CA PHE A 267 17.14 -9.76 -9.70
C PHE A 267 18.28 -9.88 -10.72
N ALA A 268 17.91 -10.01 -12.01
CA ALA A 268 18.87 -10.10 -13.11
C ALA A 268 18.88 -8.80 -13.93
N ILE A 269 20.06 -8.38 -14.39
CA ILE A 269 20.25 -7.36 -15.43
C ILE A 269 20.87 -8.04 -16.64
N GLY A 270 20.04 -8.86 -17.26
CA GLY A 270 20.37 -9.67 -18.40
C GLY A 270 20.77 -11.10 -18.06
N THR A 271 20.72 -11.96 -19.07
CA THR A 271 20.94 -13.40 -18.94
C THR A 271 22.31 -13.70 -18.32
N GLY A 272 22.29 -14.63 -17.36
CA GLY A 272 23.48 -15.06 -16.60
C GLY A 272 23.97 -14.06 -15.54
N SER A 273 23.22 -12.98 -15.26
CA SER A 273 23.52 -12.08 -14.15
C SER A 273 22.56 -12.27 -12.98
N ALA A 274 23.04 -11.93 -11.78
CA ALA A 274 22.26 -11.95 -10.56
C ALA A 274 22.80 -10.89 -9.60
N VAL A 275 21.91 -10.12 -9.00
CA VAL A 275 22.20 -9.16 -7.94
C VAL A 275 21.38 -9.55 -6.72
N SER A 276 22.02 -10.09 -5.69
CA SER A 276 21.36 -10.58 -4.47
C SER A 276 22.19 -10.22 -3.23
N PRO A 277 21.64 -10.34 -2.00
CA PRO A 277 22.42 -10.15 -0.79
C PRO A 277 23.55 -11.17 -0.60
N ILE A 278 23.44 -12.34 -1.25
CA ILE A 278 24.36 -13.47 -1.08
C ILE A 278 25.52 -13.38 -2.08
N ALA A 279 25.21 -13.04 -3.34
CA ALA A 279 26.17 -12.92 -4.40
C ALA A 279 25.71 -11.92 -5.47
N THR A 280 26.66 -11.16 -6.02
CA THR A 280 26.46 -10.30 -7.17
C THR A 280 27.38 -10.74 -8.30
N THR A 281 26.79 -11.28 -9.37
CA THR A 281 27.49 -11.62 -10.61
C THR A 281 26.89 -10.81 -11.74
N LEU A 282 27.64 -9.82 -12.23
CA LEU A 282 27.20 -8.90 -13.27
C LEU A 282 27.97 -9.19 -14.56
N GLY A 283 27.24 -9.28 -15.67
CA GLY A 283 27.86 -9.18 -17.00
C GLY A 283 28.03 -7.71 -17.41
N PRO A 284 28.35 -7.42 -18.68
CA PRO A 284 28.35 -6.05 -19.19
C PRO A 284 27.01 -5.36 -18.88
N ILE A 285 27.08 -4.22 -18.19
CA ILE A 285 25.92 -3.45 -17.74
C ILE A 285 25.67 -2.34 -18.76
N PRO A 286 24.41 -2.11 -19.19
CA PRO A 286 24.09 -0.96 -20.02
C PRO A 286 24.51 0.35 -19.33
N ALA A 287 24.96 1.33 -20.11
CA ALA A 287 25.32 2.66 -19.62
C ALA A 287 24.06 3.49 -19.27
N VAL A 288 23.16 2.94 -18.46
CA VAL A 288 21.99 3.64 -17.93
C VAL A 288 22.39 4.23 -16.58
N PRO A 289 22.35 5.57 -16.37
CA PRO A 289 22.98 6.19 -15.21
C PRO A 289 22.55 5.64 -13.85
N VAL A 290 21.26 5.35 -13.64
CA VAL A 290 20.77 4.81 -12.36
C VAL A 290 21.37 3.44 -12.00
N LEU A 291 21.87 2.68 -12.98
CA LEU A 291 22.52 1.39 -12.72
C LEU A 291 23.89 1.56 -12.05
N GLY A 292 24.46 2.78 -12.01
CA GLY A 292 25.61 3.09 -11.16
C GLY A 292 25.33 2.91 -9.66
N ALA A 293 24.05 2.87 -9.25
CA ALA A 293 23.65 2.65 -7.86
C ALA A 293 23.57 1.19 -7.42
N LEU A 294 23.93 0.24 -8.29
CA LEU A 294 23.85 -1.19 -7.96
C LEU A 294 24.82 -1.55 -6.82
N PRO A 295 24.40 -2.43 -5.89
CA PRO A 295 25.28 -2.90 -4.82
C PRO A 295 26.36 -3.82 -5.40
N THR A 296 27.57 -3.30 -5.58
CA THR A 296 28.72 -4.01 -6.16
C THR A 296 29.73 -4.52 -5.13
N PHE A 297 29.54 -4.17 -3.84
CA PHE A 297 30.45 -4.56 -2.76
C PHE A 297 29.89 -5.72 -1.92
N ASP A 298 30.77 -6.59 -1.44
CA ASP A 298 30.51 -7.52 -0.33
C ASP A 298 30.30 -6.72 0.97
N SER A 299 29.13 -6.09 1.10
CA SER A 299 28.78 -5.34 2.30
C SER A 299 28.44 -6.31 3.42
N PRO A 300 29.08 -6.21 4.61
CA PRO A 300 28.73 -7.05 5.76
C PRO A 300 27.28 -6.84 6.23
N PHE A 301 26.64 -5.75 5.80
CA PHE A 301 25.25 -5.43 6.12
C PHE A 301 24.24 -6.00 5.12
N ALA A 302 24.68 -6.73 4.07
CA ALA A 302 23.76 -7.27 3.06
C ALA A 302 22.68 -8.17 3.69
N PHE A 303 23.06 -8.96 4.68
CA PHE A 303 22.17 -9.86 5.42
C PHE A 303 21.15 -9.14 6.32
N VAL A 304 21.38 -7.87 6.69
CA VAL A 304 20.40 -7.07 7.45
C VAL A 304 19.13 -6.86 6.61
N GLY A 305 19.29 -6.78 5.28
CA GLY A 305 18.18 -6.70 4.33
C GLY A 305 17.17 -7.84 4.47
N ILE A 306 17.69 -9.07 4.63
CA ILE A 306 16.91 -10.31 4.75
C ILE A 306 16.05 -10.34 6.03
N LEU A 307 16.45 -9.57 7.06
CA LEU A 307 15.67 -9.49 8.30
C LEU A 307 14.39 -8.64 8.13
N ILE A 308 14.32 -7.77 7.11
CA ILE A 308 13.21 -6.84 6.93
C ILE A 308 11.87 -7.55 6.67
N PRO A 309 11.75 -8.50 5.72
CA PRO A 309 10.49 -9.22 5.51
C PRO A 309 10.03 -9.99 6.75
N VAL A 310 10.97 -10.59 7.49
CA VAL A 310 10.70 -11.30 8.75
C VAL A 310 10.14 -10.33 9.79
N LEU A 311 10.78 -9.18 10.00
CA LEU A 311 10.31 -8.17 10.94
C LEU A 311 8.94 -7.60 10.53
N ALA A 312 8.73 -7.33 9.24
CA ALA A 312 7.45 -6.86 8.72
C ALA A 312 6.32 -7.87 8.96
N GLY A 313 6.57 -9.16 8.70
CA GLY A 313 5.63 -10.25 8.97
C GLY A 313 5.31 -10.38 10.46
N PHE A 314 6.35 -10.40 11.31
CA PHE A 314 6.21 -10.48 12.76
C PHE A 314 5.38 -9.32 13.33
N LEU A 315 5.72 -8.08 12.95
CA LEU A 315 5.01 -6.88 13.42
C LEU A 315 3.56 -6.87 12.94
N ALA A 316 3.30 -7.25 11.69
CA ALA A 316 1.94 -7.38 11.18
C ALA A 316 1.11 -8.39 12.00
N GLY A 317 1.70 -9.55 12.33
CA GLY A 317 1.07 -10.54 13.20
C GLY A 317 0.81 -10.04 14.62
N ALA A 318 1.84 -9.46 15.26
CA ALA A 318 1.75 -8.96 16.64
C ALA A 318 0.71 -7.82 16.80
N LEU A 319 0.64 -6.91 15.82
CA LEU A 319 -0.34 -5.81 15.81
C LEU A 319 -1.78 -6.28 15.56
N LEU A 320 -1.97 -7.43 14.89
CA LEU A 320 -3.28 -8.04 14.72
C LEU A 320 -3.72 -8.80 15.98
N GLY A 321 -2.82 -9.56 16.60
CA GLY A 321 -3.11 -10.31 17.82
C GLY A 321 -3.46 -9.42 19.02
N SER A 322 -2.75 -8.30 19.19
CA SER A 322 -2.98 -7.33 20.29
C SER A 322 -4.35 -6.65 20.24
N LYS A 323 -4.93 -6.47 19.04
CA LYS A 323 -6.29 -5.91 18.88
C LYS A 323 -7.39 -6.88 19.32
N GLY A 324 -7.14 -8.19 19.23
CA GLY A 324 -8.06 -9.22 19.73
C GLY A 324 -8.11 -9.24 21.27
N VAL A 325 -6.95 -9.09 21.93
CA VAL A 325 -6.83 -9.14 23.40
C VAL A 325 -7.45 -7.90 24.07
N ARG A 326 -7.26 -6.70 23.52
CA ARG A 326 -7.82 -5.45 24.09
C ARG A 326 -9.35 -5.39 24.10
N GLY A 327 -10.03 -6.13 23.23
CA GLY A 327 -11.50 -6.23 23.24
C GLY A 327 -12.06 -7.07 24.39
N ASN A 328 -11.22 -7.88 25.04
CA ASN A 328 -11.62 -8.79 26.12
C ASN A 328 -11.44 -8.16 27.51
N ALA A 329 -10.42 -7.32 27.70
CA ALA A 329 -10.10 -6.70 29.00
C ALA A 329 -11.12 -5.64 29.45
N SER A 330 -11.83 -4.97 28.53
CA SER A 330 -12.86 -3.98 28.88
C SER A 330 -14.24 -4.58 29.17
N GLY A 331 -14.33 -5.90 29.34
CA GLY A 331 -15.59 -6.63 29.47
C GLY A 331 -15.72 -7.54 30.69
N SER A 332 -14.67 -7.72 31.50
CA SER A 332 -14.65 -8.68 32.63
C SER A 332 -14.73 -8.03 34.01
N GLY A 333 -15.24 -6.80 34.11
CA GLY A 333 -15.54 -6.13 35.38
C GLY A 333 -16.95 -6.47 35.89
N SER A 334 -17.23 -7.74 36.18
CA SER A 334 -18.40 -8.13 36.98
C SER A 334 -18.03 -9.37 37.80
N GLY A 335 -17.41 -9.13 38.95
CA GLY A 335 -17.07 -10.17 39.92
C GLY A 335 -18.32 -10.80 40.56
N PRO A 336 -18.24 -12.05 41.03
CA PRO A 336 -19.33 -12.71 41.73
C PRO A 336 -19.31 -12.28 43.21
N GLY A 337 -20.08 -11.25 43.54
CA GLY A 337 -20.37 -10.86 44.93
C GLY A 337 -21.75 -11.37 45.33
N GLY A 338 -21.80 -12.51 46.03
CA GLY A 338 -23.01 -13.03 46.66
C GLY A 338 -23.44 -12.17 47.85
N GLY A 339 -24.75 -12.04 48.03
CA GLY A 339 -25.37 -11.36 49.16
C GLY A 339 -26.88 -11.48 49.12
N PHE A 340 -27.40 -12.61 49.59
CA PHE A 340 -28.82 -12.76 49.91
C PHE A 340 -29.17 -11.84 51.09
N GLY A 341 -30.19 -11.00 50.92
CA GLY A 341 -30.80 -10.21 51.99
C GLY A 341 -32.24 -9.90 51.62
N GLY A 342 -33.17 -10.58 52.28
CA GLY A 342 -34.61 -10.45 52.04
C GLY A 342 -35.17 -9.11 52.54
N GLY A 343 -36.29 -8.70 51.92
CA GLY A 343 -37.05 -7.53 52.31
C GLY A 343 -38.32 -7.39 51.48
N SER A 344 -39.41 -7.94 52.00
CA SER A 344 -40.78 -7.79 51.52
C SER A 344 -41.26 -6.34 51.57
N GLY A 345 -41.93 -5.88 50.52
CA GLY A 345 -42.65 -4.60 50.52
C GLY A 345 -43.48 -4.42 49.25
N ALA A 346 -44.80 -4.55 49.38
CA ALA A 346 -45.78 -4.30 48.34
C ALA A 346 -46.00 -2.79 48.13
N GLY A 347 -46.34 -2.40 46.89
CA GLY A 347 -47.06 -1.15 46.63
C GLY A 347 -46.71 -0.40 45.34
N GLY A 348 -47.65 -0.38 44.39
CA GLY A 348 -48.04 0.86 43.71
C GLY A 348 -47.31 1.31 42.44
N GLY A 349 -47.94 1.05 41.29
CA GLY A 349 -48.27 2.02 40.24
C GLY A 349 -47.20 2.99 39.69
N GLY A 350 -46.99 2.95 38.36
CA GLY A 350 -46.44 4.09 37.62
C GLY A 350 -45.77 3.68 36.31
N GLY A 351 -46.42 4.00 35.19
CA GLY A 351 -45.90 3.78 33.84
C GLY A 351 -44.62 4.54 33.54
N GLY A 352 -43.82 4.01 32.61
CA GLY A 352 -42.66 4.75 32.09
C GLY A 352 -41.68 3.87 31.32
N PHE A 353 -41.69 4.04 29.99
CA PHE A 353 -40.57 3.77 29.09
C PHE A 353 -40.03 2.34 29.03
N GLY A 354 -40.58 1.58 28.08
CA GLY A 354 -39.94 0.38 27.52
C GLY A 354 -38.60 0.74 26.88
N ARG A 355 -37.52 0.68 27.68
CA ARG A 355 -36.15 0.53 27.18
C ARG A 355 -36.06 -0.82 26.48
N ARG A 356 -36.26 -0.80 25.16
CA ARG A 356 -35.98 -1.93 24.28
C ARG A 356 -34.56 -2.41 24.55
N GLY A 357 -34.44 -3.70 24.85
CA GLY A 357 -33.18 -4.38 25.10
C GLY A 357 -32.21 -4.20 23.94
N PHE A 358 -31.16 -3.43 24.19
CA PHE A 358 -29.94 -3.39 23.38
C PHE A 358 -28.80 -3.94 24.23
N ALA A 359 -28.86 -5.22 24.58
CA ALA A 359 -27.78 -5.86 25.32
C ALA A 359 -27.71 -7.36 25.02
N SER A 360 -27.52 -7.70 23.76
CA SER A 360 -27.01 -9.02 23.36
C SER A 360 -26.28 -8.92 22.03
N ARG A 361 -25.30 -7.99 21.92
CA ARG A 361 -24.20 -8.23 20.99
C ARG A 361 -23.34 -9.32 21.60
N ALA A 362 -23.56 -10.53 21.09
CA ALA A 362 -22.74 -11.70 21.29
C ALA A 362 -21.25 -11.31 21.30
N ARG A 363 -20.69 -11.25 22.52
CA ARG A 363 -19.25 -11.24 22.76
C ARG A 363 -18.78 -12.65 22.46
N GLN A 364 -18.50 -12.94 21.20
CA GLN A 364 -17.84 -14.18 20.81
C GLN A 364 -16.40 -14.11 21.28
N SER A 365 -16.14 -14.74 22.43
CA SER A 365 -14.82 -15.17 22.84
C SER A 365 -14.23 -16.07 21.75
N LEU A 366 -13.41 -15.52 20.87
CA LEU A 366 -12.51 -16.31 20.06
C LEU A 366 -11.34 -16.69 20.97
N SER A 367 -11.47 -17.81 21.68
CA SER A 367 -10.29 -18.60 22.03
C SER A 367 -9.70 -19.07 20.72
N ILE A 368 -8.88 -18.22 20.09
CA ILE A 368 -8.15 -18.58 18.88
C ILE A 368 -7.23 -19.72 19.30
N GLY A 369 -7.64 -20.95 19.03
CA GLY A 369 -6.79 -22.11 19.23
C GLY A 369 -5.48 -21.88 18.48
N ILE A 370 -4.39 -22.42 19.01
CA ILE A 370 -3.09 -22.50 18.30
C ILE A 370 -3.25 -22.84 16.80
N PRO A 371 -4.10 -23.80 16.37
CA PRO A 371 -4.30 -24.07 14.94
C PRO A 371 -4.81 -22.87 14.14
N GLN A 372 -5.75 -22.09 14.67
CA GLN A 372 -6.29 -20.92 13.95
C GLN A 372 -5.27 -19.78 13.86
N THR A 373 -4.40 -19.65 14.84
CA THR A 373 -3.28 -18.69 14.81
C THR A 373 -2.31 -19.03 13.68
N VAL A 374 -1.93 -20.30 13.57
CA VAL A 374 -1.06 -20.81 12.51
C VAL A 374 -1.71 -20.62 11.13
N ILE A 375 -2.98 -20.99 10.97
CA ILE A 375 -3.70 -20.79 9.69
C ILE A 375 -3.72 -19.31 9.29
N THR A 376 -3.95 -18.41 10.24
CA THR A 376 -3.97 -16.96 9.97
C THR A 376 -2.58 -16.46 9.56
N GLY A 377 -1.53 -16.84 10.30
CA GLY A 377 -0.16 -16.44 10.00
C GLY A 377 0.32 -16.95 8.63
N LEU A 378 0.09 -18.23 8.32
CA LEU A 378 0.37 -18.80 6.99
C LEU A 378 -0.46 -18.11 5.89
N GLY A 379 -1.73 -17.79 6.18
CA GLY A 379 -2.57 -17.02 5.26
C GLY A 379 -2.04 -15.61 4.99
N MET A 380 -1.47 -14.93 5.99
CA MET A 380 -0.78 -13.65 5.81
C MET A 380 0.45 -13.82 4.90
N GLY A 381 1.22 -14.88 5.11
CA GLY A 381 2.36 -15.25 4.24
C GLY A 381 1.93 -15.42 2.79
N LEU A 382 0.93 -16.26 2.53
CA LEU A 382 0.42 -16.50 1.18
C LEU A 382 -0.06 -15.21 0.49
N VAL A 383 -0.79 -14.35 1.19
CA VAL A 383 -1.23 -13.06 0.63
C VAL A 383 -0.04 -12.15 0.34
N GLY A 384 0.88 -12.00 1.30
CA GLY A 384 2.07 -11.15 1.15
C GLY A 384 2.96 -11.62 0.00
N GLY A 385 3.27 -12.91 -0.05
CA GLY A 385 4.05 -13.53 -1.11
C GLY A 385 3.37 -13.44 -2.49
N ALA A 386 2.06 -13.67 -2.58
CA ALA A 386 1.34 -13.50 -3.84
C ALA A 386 1.39 -12.05 -4.33
N LEU A 387 1.20 -11.06 -3.45
CA LEU A 387 1.27 -9.64 -3.81
C LEU A 387 2.67 -9.25 -4.29
N LEU A 388 3.72 -9.64 -3.55
CA LEU A 388 5.10 -9.32 -3.91
C LEU A 388 5.55 -10.06 -5.18
N GLY A 389 5.13 -11.32 -5.37
CA GLY A 389 5.36 -12.07 -6.61
C GLY A 389 4.69 -11.43 -7.82
N LEU A 390 3.44 -10.96 -7.69
CA LEU A 390 2.74 -10.25 -8.77
C LEU A 390 3.43 -8.91 -9.11
N LEU A 391 3.90 -8.18 -8.10
CA LEU A 391 4.67 -6.95 -8.31
C LEU A 391 6.03 -7.24 -8.98
N ALA A 392 6.72 -8.30 -8.54
CA ALA A 392 7.96 -8.77 -9.16
C ALA A 392 7.74 -9.10 -10.65
N TRP A 393 6.69 -9.85 -10.97
CA TRP A 393 6.28 -10.14 -12.35
C TRP A 393 6.03 -8.88 -13.18
N ALA A 394 5.28 -7.91 -12.63
CA ALA A 394 5.02 -6.66 -13.34
C ALA A 394 6.28 -5.80 -13.56
N SER A 395 7.32 -5.99 -12.74
CA SER A 395 8.56 -5.19 -12.78
C SER A 395 9.66 -5.75 -13.68
N GLY A 396 9.50 -6.99 -14.16
CA GLY A 396 10.47 -7.69 -15.00
C GLY A 396 9.98 -7.91 -16.43
N GLY A 397 10.91 -8.28 -17.31
CA GLY A 397 10.62 -8.57 -18.71
C GLY A 397 11.86 -8.45 -19.59
N ALA A 398 11.65 -8.49 -20.91
CA ALA A 398 12.70 -8.22 -21.88
C ALA A 398 12.85 -6.70 -22.04
N ALA A 399 14.07 -6.20 -21.91
CA ALA A 399 14.41 -4.79 -22.18
C ALA A 399 15.09 -4.61 -23.55
N GLY A 400 15.47 -5.71 -24.21
CA GLY A 400 16.14 -5.69 -25.51
C GLY A 400 16.59 -7.09 -25.95
N PRO A 401 17.38 -7.19 -27.03
CA PRO A 401 17.81 -8.47 -27.57
C PRO A 401 18.96 -9.09 -26.76
N GLY A 402 19.26 -10.37 -27.06
CA GLY A 402 20.40 -11.08 -26.50
C GLY A 402 20.33 -11.17 -24.97
N ARG A 403 21.38 -10.71 -24.28
CA ARG A 403 21.42 -10.74 -22.81
C ARG A 403 20.27 -9.94 -22.19
N LEU A 404 19.75 -8.90 -22.81
CA LEU A 404 18.67 -8.08 -22.24
C LEU A 404 17.28 -8.70 -22.38
N ALA A 405 17.18 -9.94 -22.84
CA ALA A 405 15.92 -10.68 -22.92
C ALA A 405 15.34 -11.02 -21.53
N THR A 406 16.16 -11.04 -20.48
CA THR A 406 15.74 -11.34 -19.11
C THR A 406 16.23 -10.28 -18.14
N VAL A 407 15.35 -9.35 -17.76
CA VAL A 407 15.64 -8.26 -16.82
C VAL A 407 14.60 -8.24 -15.70
N GLY A 408 15.04 -8.04 -14.46
CA GLY A 408 14.20 -7.98 -13.27
C GLY A 408 14.19 -9.27 -12.44
N PRO A 409 13.35 -9.31 -11.39
CA PRO A 409 13.27 -10.43 -10.46
C PRO A 409 12.49 -11.63 -10.99
N ASP A 410 12.82 -12.83 -10.52
CA ASP A 410 12.01 -14.02 -10.76
C ASP A 410 10.75 -14.01 -9.85
N PRO A 411 9.53 -13.99 -10.42
CA PRO A 411 8.31 -13.81 -9.64
C PRO A 411 8.00 -14.95 -8.68
N TRP A 412 8.33 -16.18 -9.08
CA TRP A 412 8.05 -17.37 -8.29
C TRP A 412 8.99 -17.45 -7.10
N GLN A 413 10.27 -17.18 -7.29
CA GLN A 413 11.23 -17.11 -6.20
C GLN A 413 10.85 -16.02 -5.21
N VAL A 414 10.59 -14.79 -5.68
CA VAL A 414 10.17 -13.69 -4.78
C VAL A 414 8.90 -14.05 -4.02
N GLY A 415 7.89 -14.58 -4.70
CA GLY A 415 6.62 -14.92 -4.07
C GLY A 415 6.73 -16.04 -3.04
N LEU A 416 7.48 -17.10 -3.33
CA LEU A 416 7.67 -18.24 -2.43
C LEU A 416 8.49 -17.88 -1.20
N TRP A 417 9.62 -17.18 -1.38
CA TRP A 417 10.46 -16.73 -0.27
C TRP A 417 9.72 -15.76 0.63
N ALA A 418 9.07 -14.74 0.06
CA ALA A 418 8.27 -13.80 0.85
C ALA A 418 7.12 -14.50 1.58
N ALA A 419 6.46 -15.50 0.98
CA ALA A 419 5.40 -16.23 1.64
C ALA A 419 5.89 -17.00 2.87
N LEU A 420 7.07 -17.62 2.78
CA LEU A 420 7.71 -18.33 3.89
C LEU A 420 8.13 -17.36 5.00
N GLU A 421 8.87 -16.30 4.66
CA GLU A 421 9.38 -15.33 5.63
C GLU A 421 8.25 -14.63 6.37
N ILE A 422 7.27 -14.09 5.63
CA ILE A 422 6.11 -13.40 6.22
C ILE A 422 5.25 -14.41 7.01
N GLY A 423 4.99 -15.60 6.47
CA GLY A 423 4.09 -16.58 7.07
C GLY A 423 4.59 -17.12 8.40
N ILE A 424 5.87 -17.50 8.46
CA ILE A 424 6.52 -17.99 9.68
C ILE A 424 6.57 -16.86 10.71
N ALA A 425 7.04 -15.68 10.32
CA ALA A 425 7.19 -14.55 11.24
C ALA A 425 5.85 -14.04 11.77
N ALA A 426 4.82 -13.93 10.91
CA ALA A 426 3.47 -13.53 11.31
C ALA A 426 2.85 -14.51 12.30
N THR A 427 3.07 -15.81 12.10
CA THR A 427 2.62 -16.85 13.04
C THR A 427 3.24 -16.64 14.42
N LEU A 428 4.56 -16.42 14.47
CA LEU A 428 5.26 -16.11 15.72
C LEU A 428 4.76 -14.80 16.36
N GLY A 429 4.53 -13.76 15.57
CA GLY A 429 3.99 -12.48 16.05
C GLY A 429 2.60 -12.62 16.66
N LEU A 430 1.71 -13.37 16.01
CA LEU A 430 0.37 -13.66 16.56
C LEU A 430 0.44 -14.48 17.86
N LEU A 431 1.32 -15.48 17.93
CA LEU A 431 1.53 -16.29 19.14
C LEU A 431 2.17 -15.50 20.29
N ALA A 432 3.05 -14.54 20.00
CA ALA A 432 3.63 -13.68 21.02
C ALA A 432 2.58 -12.73 21.63
N ALA A 433 1.68 -12.21 20.79
CA ALA A 433 0.64 -11.27 21.22
C ALA A 433 -0.40 -11.89 22.18
N THR A 434 -0.59 -13.21 22.16
CA THR A 434 -1.49 -13.90 23.11
C THR A 434 -0.88 -14.13 24.48
N ARG A 435 0.45 -13.97 24.64
CA ARG A 435 1.19 -14.24 25.87
C ARG A 435 1.55 -13.01 26.69
N LEU A 436 1.30 -11.80 26.19
CA LEU A 436 1.58 -10.58 26.94
C LEU A 436 0.57 -10.41 28.09
N PRO A 437 1.00 -10.38 29.36
CA PRO A 437 0.11 -10.15 30.49
C PRO A 437 -0.57 -8.80 30.33
N SER A 438 -1.90 -8.78 30.43
CA SER A 438 -2.65 -7.56 30.68
C SER A 438 -2.02 -6.89 31.89
N GLY A 439 -1.46 -5.69 31.72
CA GLY A 439 -0.79 -4.97 32.80
C GLY A 439 -1.62 -4.98 34.08
N THR A 440 -0.96 -5.28 35.19
CA THR A 440 -1.47 -5.13 36.55
C THR A 440 -2.23 -3.81 36.66
N HIS A 441 -3.51 -3.89 37.00
CA HIS A 441 -4.30 -2.72 37.34
C HIS A 441 -3.66 -2.08 38.58
N PRO A 442 -3.37 -0.76 38.60
CA PRO A 442 -2.87 -0.08 39.80
C PRO A 442 -3.84 -0.09 41.00
N ASP A 443 -5.02 -0.71 40.87
CA ASP A 443 -6.06 -0.71 41.90
C ASP A 443 -6.01 -1.93 42.85
N ASP A 444 -5.06 -2.86 42.68
CA ASP A 444 -4.85 -3.93 43.67
C ASP A 444 -3.86 -3.50 44.77
N THR A 445 -4.07 -2.31 45.32
CA THR A 445 -3.75 -2.11 46.74
C THR A 445 -4.96 -2.60 47.50
N SER A 446 -4.90 -3.85 47.94
CA SER A 446 -5.69 -4.34 49.06
C SER A 446 -5.36 -3.48 50.28
N THR A 447 -6.04 -2.34 50.42
CA THR A 447 -6.29 -1.75 51.72
C THR A 447 -7.11 -2.79 52.49
N PRO A 448 -6.63 -3.26 53.67
CA PRO A 448 -7.47 -4.04 54.56
C PRO A 448 -8.74 -3.22 54.84
N PRO A 449 -9.92 -3.83 55.03
CA PRO A 449 -11.13 -3.10 55.34
C PRO A 449 -10.95 -2.45 56.72
N LEU A 450 -10.48 -1.21 56.75
CA LEU A 450 -10.68 -0.33 57.89
C LEU A 450 -12.16 0.06 57.83
N GLY A 451 -12.98 -0.77 58.46
CA GLY A 451 -14.35 -0.42 58.81
C GLY A 451 -14.31 0.83 59.69
N PHE A 452 -14.50 1.99 59.07
CA PHE A 452 -14.85 3.20 59.80
C PHE A 452 -16.32 3.08 60.20
N ASP A 453 -16.52 2.59 61.42
CA ASP A 453 -17.81 2.67 62.10
C ASP A 453 -18.09 4.14 62.44
N SER A 454 -19.05 4.72 61.73
CA SER A 454 -19.47 6.13 61.88
C SER A 454 -20.34 6.36 63.11
N SER A 455 -20.64 5.33 63.91
CA SER A 455 -21.41 5.46 65.15
C SER A 455 -20.64 6.17 66.27
N HIS A 456 -19.32 6.03 66.34
CA HIS A 456 -18.51 6.64 67.40
C HIS A 456 -18.23 8.15 67.24
N VAL A 457 -18.47 8.73 66.05
CA VAL A 457 -18.27 10.17 65.81
C VAL A 457 -19.50 10.99 66.22
N ARG A 458 -20.69 10.38 66.25
CA ARG A 458 -21.93 11.07 66.67
C ARG A 458 -21.99 11.28 68.19
N ASP A 459 -21.47 10.34 68.98
CA ASP A 459 -21.43 10.46 70.44
C ASP A 459 -20.46 11.54 70.96
N ALA A 460 -19.47 11.94 70.15
CA ALA A 460 -18.53 13.00 70.53
C ALA A 460 -19.07 14.42 70.25
N LEU A 461 -20.03 14.58 69.35
CA LEU A 461 -20.59 15.89 68.97
C LEU A 461 -21.83 16.29 69.79
N ASP A 462 -22.52 15.33 70.42
CA ASP A 462 -23.68 15.61 71.27
C ASP A 462 -23.32 15.92 72.73
N ARG A 463 -22.08 15.71 73.16
CA ARG A 463 -21.64 16.05 74.53
C ARG A 463 -21.35 17.53 74.77
N ASP A 464 -21.21 18.35 73.72
CA ASP A 464 -20.69 19.72 73.83
C ASP A 464 -21.77 20.81 73.62
N ARG A 465 -23.05 20.44 73.74
CA ARG A 465 -24.20 21.37 73.55
C ARG A 465 -25.05 21.66 74.78
N GLY A 466 -24.63 21.25 75.96
CA GLY A 466 -25.31 21.60 77.21
C GLY A 466 -24.38 22.34 78.15
N GLU A 467 -24.50 23.67 78.20
CA GLU A 467 -24.37 24.57 79.37
C GLU A 467 -23.82 25.96 78.99
N GLY A 468 -24.66 26.99 79.07
CA GLY A 468 -24.24 28.38 79.33
C GLY A 468 -23.97 28.58 80.84
N PRO A 469 -23.62 29.77 81.38
CA PRO A 469 -24.18 31.09 81.00
C PRO A 469 -23.23 32.32 81.12
N ASP A 470 -23.79 33.50 80.79
CA ASP A 470 -23.54 34.87 81.27
C ASP A 470 -22.12 35.48 81.34
N SER A 471 -21.88 36.52 80.53
CA SER A 471 -21.66 37.92 81.00
C SER A 471 -21.17 38.85 79.87
N ASN A 472 -21.78 40.03 79.78
CA ASN A 472 -21.31 41.23 79.06
C ASN A 472 -20.69 42.15 80.13
N PRO A 473 -19.57 42.90 79.92
CA PRO A 473 -19.65 44.21 79.24
C PRO A 473 -18.37 44.74 78.53
N LEU A 474 -18.59 45.59 77.51
CA LEU A 474 -17.85 46.82 77.13
C LEU A 474 -16.35 46.78 76.70
N GLY A 475 -16.05 47.52 75.62
CA GLY A 475 -14.71 48.08 75.30
C GLY A 475 -14.22 47.70 73.89
N SER A 476 -14.59 48.42 72.83
CA SER A 476 -13.92 49.62 72.30
C SER A 476 -12.55 49.39 71.64
N PHE A 477 -12.38 50.04 70.48
CA PHE A 477 -11.15 50.42 69.78
C PHE A 477 -10.57 49.60 68.61
N ARG A 478 -10.83 50.18 67.42
CA ARG A 478 -9.92 50.55 66.31
C ARG A 478 -9.15 49.48 65.53
N ALA A 479 -9.49 49.45 64.24
CA ALA A 479 -8.63 49.03 63.15
C ALA A 479 -7.40 49.94 62.97
N PRO A 480 -6.31 49.40 62.38
CA PRO A 480 -5.39 50.16 61.54
C PRO A 480 -5.41 49.68 60.07
N PRO A 481 -4.94 50.53 59.14
CA PRO A 481 -5.22 50.42 57.71
C PRO A 481 -4.19 49.57 56.94
N ARG A 482 -4.63 49.15 55.77
CA ARG A 482 -3.82 48.57 54.70
C ARG A 482 -2.79 49.56 54.17
N PRO A 483 -1.64 49.08 53.68
CA PRO A 483 -1.14 49.41 52.36
C PRO A 483 -1.66 48.42 51.30
#